data_AF-A0A117MTT5-F1
#
_entry.id   AF-A0A117MTT5-F1
#
_cell.length_a   1.000
_cell.length_b   1.000
_cell.length_c   1.000
_cell.angle_alpha   90.00
_cell.angle_beta   90.00
_cell.angle_gamma   90.00
#
_symmetry.space_group_name_H-M   'P 1'
#
loop_
_entity.id
_entity.type
_entity.pdbx_description
1 polymer ?
#
loop_
_entity_poly.entity_id
_entity_poly.type
_entity_poly.pdbx_seq_one_letter_code
_entity_poly.pdbx_strand_id
1 'polypeptide(L)' 'MTLPTRHSPEQPTVIINTSAEYDAARREVKRLANAEPGSVDALTSQAFSAAMEAYDARQKVDPVTANADASDSDG' A
#
# COMPACT_ATOMS: atom_id res chain seq x y z
N MET A 1 -10.30 8.26 -40.39
CA MET A 1 -10.72 7.66 -39.10
C MET A 1 -9.51 7.72 -38.18
N THR A 2 -9.57 8.48 -37.09
CA THR A 2 -8.43 8.61 -36.17
C THR A 2 -8.98 8.41 -34.77
N LEU A 3 -8.79 7.22 -34.20
CA LEU A 3 -9.01 7.02 -32.77
C LEU A 3 -7.91 7.79 -32.03
N PRO A 4 -8.23 8.68 -31.08
CA PRO A 4 -7.24 9.06 -30.10
C PRO A 4 -7.02 7.84 -29.21
N THR A 5 -5.86 7.19 -29.33
CA THR A 5 -5.36 6.29 -28.29
C THR A 5 -5.37 7.10 -27.01
N ARG A 6 -6.31 6.77 -26.10
CA ARG A 6 -6.29 7.20 -24.71
C ARG A 6 -4.94 6.76 -24.14
N HIS A 7 -3.95 7.65 -24.21
CA HIS A 7 -2.81 7.59 -23.33
C HIS A 7 -3.35 7.95 -21.94
N SER A 8 -3.98 6.97 -21.27
CA SER A 8 -4.04 7.03 -19.82
C SER A 8 -2.59 6.92 -19.40
N PRO A 9 -2.00 7.91 -18.71
CA PRO A 9 -0.75 7.64 -18.01
C PRO A 9 -1.06 6.47 -17.09
N GLU A 10 -0.43 5.32 -17.34
CA GLU A 10 -0.58 4.16 -16.46
C GLU A 10 -0.26 4.67 -15.05
N GLN A 11 -1.29 4.80 -14.22
CA GLN A 11 -1.06 5.21 -12.85
C GLN A 11 -0.18 4.13 -12.22
N PRO A 12 0.92 4.51 -11.54
CA PRO A 12 1.81 3.55 -10.95
C PRO A 12 1.02 2.67 -9.99
N THR A 13 0.81 1.41 -10.34
CA THR A 13 0.09 0.46 -9.52
C THR A 13 1.09 -0.19 -8.58
N VAL A 14 1.07 0.22 -7.32
CA VAL A 14 1.91 -0.36 -6.27
C VAL A 14 1.12 -1.44 -5.54
N ILE A 15 1.71 -2.63 -5.39
CA ILE A 15 1.14 -3.73 -4.61
C ILE A 15 2.14 -4.09 -3.51
N ILE A 16 1.67 -4.12 -2.27
CA ILE A 16 2.45 -4.53 -1.10
C ILE A 16 1.91 -5.88 -0.64
N ASN A 17 2.77 -6.90 -0.61
CA ASN A 17 2.41 -8.25 -0.19
C ASN A 17 3.19 -8.70 1.05
N THR A 18 4.30 -8.03 1.36
CA THR A 18 5.19 -8.37 2.47
C THR A 18 5.45 -7.17 3.38
N SER A 19 5.86 -7.45 4.62
CA SER A 19 6.27 -6.42 5.59
C SER A 19 7.48 -5.61 5.12
N ALA A 20 8.43 -6.24 4.41
CA ALA A 20 9.59 -5.55 3.84
C ALA A 20 9.20 -4.53 2.76
N GLU A 21 8.24 -4.88 1.89
CA GLU A 21 7.67 -3.96 0.90
C GLU A 21 6.88 -2.83 1.56
N TYR A 22 6.17 -3.12 2.66
CA TYR A 22 5.46 -2.11 3.45
C TYR A 22 6.43 -1.09 4.06
N ASP A 23 7.55 -1.54 4.64
CA ASP A 23 8.57 -0.64 5.18
C ASP A 23 9.32 0.17 4.10
N ALA A 24 9.45 -0.39 2.90
CA ALA A 24 9.97 0.34 1.74
C ALA A 24 8.97 1.41 1.28
N ALA A 25 7.69 1.07 1.16
CA ALA A 25 6.61 1.99 0.81
C ALA A 25 6.50 3.16 1.80
N ARG A 26 6.61 2.90 3.11
CA ARG A 26 6.63 3.96 4.15
C ARG A 26 7.79 4.93 3.97
N ARG A 27 8.98 4.43 3.65
CA ARG A 27 10.17 5.27 3.39
C ARG A 27 9.96 6.12 2.14
N GLU A 28 9.36 5.55 1.10
CA GLU A 28 9.13 6.25 -0.16
C GLU A 28 8.06 7.34 -0.02
N VAL A 29 6.94 7.08 0.66
CA VAL A 29 5.94 8.11 0.99
C VAL A 29 6.58 9.25 1.79
N LYS A 30 7.46 8.93 2.76
CA LYS A 30 8.17 9.95 3.52
C LYS A 30 9.13 10.78 2.65
N ARG A 31 9.79 10.16 1.67
CA ARG A 31 10.66 10.85 0.70
C ARG A 31 9.85 11.79 -0.19
N LEU A 32 8.66 11.37 -0.58
CA LEU A 32 7.74 12.08 -1.47
C LEU A 32 6.79 13.05 -0.74
N ALA A 33 6.88 13.16 0.58
CA ALA A 33 5.94 13.96 1.38
C ALA A 33 5.95 15.46 1.03
N ASN A 34 7.05 15.97 0.48
CA ASN A 34 7.21 17.37 0.06
C ASN A 34 7.06 17.55 -1.46
N ALA A 35 6.49 16.57 -2.17
CA ALA A 35 6.27 16.68 -3.60
C ALA A 35 5.24 17.76 -3.93
N GLU A 36 5.48 18.51 -5.00
CA GLU A 36 4.54 19.52 -5.48
C GLU A 36 3.17 18.88 -5.81
N PRO A 37 2.05 19.47 -5.37
CA PRO A 37 0.72 18.96 -5.68
C PRO A 37 0.50 18.81 -7.19
N GLY A 38 0.01 17.65 -7.63
CA GLY A 38 -0.21 17.36 -9.05
C GLY A 38 1.06 16.92 -9.82
N SER A 39 2.23 16.86 -9.16
CA SER A 39 3.41 16.20 -9.71
C SER A 39 3.24 14.68 -9.77
N VAL A 40 4.04 14.04 -10.61
CA VAL A 40 4.13 12.56 -10.67
C VAL A 40 4.53 11.97 -9.31
N ASP A 41 5.38 12.68 -8.57
CA ASP A 41 5.81 12.30 -7.22
C ASP A 41 4.64 12.33 -6.21
N ALA A 42 3.75 13.32 -6.30
CA ALA A 42 2.54 13.38 -5.47
C ALA A 42 1.57 12.23 -5.81
N LEU A 43 1.38 11.92 -7.10
CA LEU A 43 0.58 10.78 -7.54
C LEU A 43 1.19 9.44 -7.10
N THR A 44 2.51 9.34 -7.12
CA THR A 44 3.25 8.15 -6.67
C THR A 44 3.10 7.97 -5.16
N SER A 45 3.20 9.06 -4.37
CA SER A 45 2.97 9.04 -2.92
C SER A 45 1.54 8.56 -2.57
N GLN A 46 0.54 9.01 -3.34
CA GLN A 46 -0.84 8.54 -3.19
C GLN A 46 -0.97 7.04 -3.49
N ALA A 47 -0.34 6.55 -4.55
CA ALA A 47 -0.37 5.13 -4.90
C ALA A 47 0.26 4.24 -3.82
N PHE A 48 1.42 4.62 -3.28
CA PHE A 48 2.04 3.91 -2.16
C PHE A 48 1.17 3.95 -0.90
N SER A 49 0.52 5.08 -0.60
CA SER A 49 -0.37 5.22 0.54
C SER A 49 -1.58 4.29 0.45
N ALA A 50 -2.22 4.23 -0.73
CA ALA A 50 -3.33 3.31 -0.98
C ALA A 50 -2.90 1.84 -0.89
N ALA A 51 -1.71 1.49 -1.38
CA ALA A 51 -1.18 0.13 -1.29
C ALA A 51 -0.92 -0.30 0.17
N MET A 52 -0.45 0.61 1.01
CA MET A 52 -0.25 0.37 2.45
C MET A 52 -1.58 0.15 3.16
N GLU A 53 -2.59 0.97 2.87
CA GLU A 53 -3.93 0.78 3.43
C GLU A 53 -4.54 -0.57 3.04
N ALA A 54 -4.39 -0.99 1.78
CA ALA A 54 -4.85 -2.29 1.32
C ALA A 54 -4.09 -3.46 1.97
N TYR A 55 -2.80 -3.30 2.25
CA TYR A 55 -2.03 -4.29 3.02
C TYR A 55 -2.49 -4.36 4.48
N ASP A 56 -2.65 -3.23 5.15
CA ASP A 56 -3.14 -3.16 6.53
C ASP A 56 -4.57 -3.71 6.67
N ALA A 57 -5.43 -3.46 5.68
CA ALA A 57 -6.78 -4.02 5.64
C ALA A 57 -6.75 -5.55 5.54
N ARG A 58 -5.87 -6.13 4.71
CA ARG A 58 -5.70 -7.59 4.60
C ARG A 58 -5.22 -8.20 5.92
N GLN A 59 -4.25 -7.57 6.58
CA GLN A 59 -3.75 -8.05 7.88
C GLN A 59 -4.79 -7.97 9.00
N LYS A 60 -5.73 -7.03 8.93
CA LYS A 60 -6.86 -6.94 9.88
C LYS A 60 -7.96 -7.96 9.60
N VAL A 61 -8.10 -8.42 8.36
CA VAL A 61 -9.15 -9.34 7.90
C VAL A 61 -8.73 -10.80 7.98
N ASP A 62 -7.43 -11.11 8.11
CA ASP A 62 -6.89 -12.45 8.42
C ASP A 62 -6.61 -12.60 9.93
N PRO A 63 -7.54 -13.13 10.76
CA PRO A 63 -7.29 -13.39 12.17
C PRO A 63 -6.72 -14.80 12.40
N VAL A 64 -6.36 -15.55 11.35
CA VAL A 64 -5.87 -16.94 11.44
C VAL A 64 -4.47 -17.05 12.09
N THR A 65 -3.86 -15.95 12.51
CA THR A 65 -2.61 -15.93 13.28
C THR A 65 -2.69 -15.21 14.63
N ALA A 66 -3.87 -14.81 15.11
CA ALA A 66 -4.02 -14.20 16.44
C ALA A 66 -4.31 -15.22 17.57
N ASN A 67 -4.24 -16.53 17.27
CA ASN A 67 -4.57 -17.59 18.22
C ASN A 67 -3.42 -18.61 18.34
N ALA A 68 -2.31 -18.23 18.97
CA ALA A 68 -1.39 -19.19 19.56
C ALA A 68 -0.60 -18.48 20.68
N ASP A 69 -0.72 -19.02 21.91
CA ASP A 69 -0.11 -18.56 23.18
C ASP A 69 -0.97 -17.50 23.90
N ALA A 70 -1.76 -17.79 24.95
CA ALA A 70 -1.51 -18.72 26.05
C ALA A 70 -2.80 -19.33 26.64
N SER A 71 -2.76 -20.67 26.70
CA SER A 71 -3.12 -21.55 27.81
C SER A 71 -4.42 -21.34 28.58
N ASP A 72 -5.36 -22.24 28.23
CA ASP A 72 -6.04 -23.16 29.15
C ASP A 72 -5.41 -23.23 30.56
N SER A 73 -6.19 -22.88 31.59
CA SER A 73 -6.04 -23.33 32.96
C SER A 73 -7.38 -23.14 33.67
N ASP A 74 -8.29 -24.08 33.44
CA ASP A 74 -9.46 -24.34 34.27
C ASP A 74 -8.97 -25.01 35.58
N GLY A 75 -9.39 -24.49 36.73
CA GLY A 75 -9.07 -24.98 38.07
C GLY A 75 -9.87 -24.29 39.16
#